data_AF-A0A076GGZ9-F1
#
_entry.id   AF-A0A076GGZ9-F1
#
_cell.length_a   1.000
_cell.length_b   1.000
_cell.length_c   1.000
_cell.angle_alpha   90.00
_cell.angle_beta   90.00
_cell.angle_gamma   90.00
#
_symmetry.space_group_name_H-M   'P 1'
#
loop_
_entity.id
_entity.type
_entity.pdbx_description
1 polymer ?
#
loop_
_entity_poly.entity_id
_entity_poly.type
_entity_poly.pdbx_seq_one_letter_code
_entity_poly.pdbx_strand_id
1 'polypeptide(L)' 'TTQDAESITPTSLINVRPVSAAIREFFGTSQLSQFLDQNNSLSGLTHKRRLSALGPGGLSRERAGLEVR' A
#
# COMPACT_ATOMS: atom_id res chain seq x y z
N THR A 1 30.96 21.86 9.08
CA THR A 1 30.85 21.55 10.51
C THR A 1 30.72 20.04 10.63
N THR A 2 31.85 19.37 10.83
CA THR A 2 31.90 17.92 11.01
C THR A 2 31.45 17.64 12.44
N GLN A 3 30.28 17.01 12.61
CA GLN A 3 29.81 16.64 13.95
C GLN A 3 30.76 15.60 14.55
N ASP A 4 31.19 15.81 15.81
CA ASP A 4 32.07 14.89 16.52
C ASP A 4 31.44 13.50 16.62
N ALA A 5 32.23 12.46 16.32
CA ALA A 5 31.76 11.08 16.19
C ALA A 5 31.12 10.52 17.47
N GLU A 6 31.48 11.06 18.64
CA GLU A 6 30.90 10.68 19.94
C GLU A 6 29.48 11.22 20.17
N SER A 7 29.03 12.20 19.37
CA SER A 7 27.70 12.82 19.51
C SER A 7 26.64 12.25 18.55
N ILE A 8 27.04 11.34 17.65
CA ILE A 8 26.16 10.79 16.62
C ILE A 8 25.28 9.71 17.24
N THR A 9 23.99 10.02 17.40
CA THR A 9 22.97 9.03 17.77
C THR A 9 22.34 8.45 16.50
N PRO A 10 21.99 7.15 16.44
CA PRO A 10 21.37 6.56 15.25
C PRO A 10 20.09 7.26 14.78
N THR A 11 19.38 7.89 15.72
CA THR A 11 18.17 8.70 15.48
C THR A 11 18.44 10.01 14.75
N SER A 12 19.65 10.59 14.81
CA SER A 12 20.00 11.78 14.03
C SER A 12 20.36 11.46 12.58
N LEU A 13 20.66 10.19 12.28
CA LEU A 13 21.04 9.71 10.95
C LEU A 13 19.83 9.32 10.07
N ILE A 14 18.72 8.93 10.68
CA ILE A 14 17.57 8.38 9.95
C ILE A 14 16.39 9.37 9.97
N ASN A 15 15.97 9.80 8.78
CA ASN A 15 14.74 10.55 8.60
C ASN A 15 13.56 9.60 8.36
N VAL A 16 12.61 9.55 9.30
CA VAL A 16 11.42 8.68 9.22
C VAL A 16 10.30 9.25 8.34
N ARG A 17 10.34 10.55 7.99
CA ARG A 17 9.25 11.21 7.25
C ARG A 17 8.93 10.57 5.90
N PRO A 18 9.91 10.16 5.07
CA PRO A 18 9.62 9.51 3.78
C PRO A 18 8.90 8.17 3.95
N VAL A 19 9.25 7.40 5.00
CA VAL A 19 8.62 6.11 5.29
C VAL A 19 7.16 6.32 5.68
N SER A 20 6.89 7.26 6.59
CA SER A 20 5.51 7.58 6.99
C SER A 20 4.68 8.13 5.83
N ALA A 21 5.28 8.91 4.94
CA ALA A 21 4.61 9.44 3.74
C ALA A 21 4.22 8.31 2.78
N ALA A 22 5.14 7.37 2.49
CA ALA A 22 4.88 6.23 1.63
C ALA A 22 3.75 5.34 2.16
N ILE A 23 3.72 5.08 3.47
CA ILE A 23 2.63 4.31 4.10
C ILE A 23 1.29 5.04 3.96
N ARG A 24 1.27 6.36 4.19
CA ARG A 24 0.04 7.16 4.07
C ARG A 24 -0.48 7.18 2.64
N GLU A 25 0.40 7.34 1.66
CA GLU A 25 0.05 7.32 0.25
C GLU A 25 -0.55 5.96 -0.14
N PHE A 26 0.10 4.86 0.26
CA PHE A 26 -0.39 3.51 0.00
C PHE A 26 -1.82 3.30 0.53
N PHE A 27 -2.08 3.58 1.81
CA PHE A 27 -3.43 3.35 2.36
C PHE A 27 -4.45 4.40 1.94
N GLY A 28 -4.02 5.60 1.54
CA GLY A 28 -4.89 6.69 1.14
C GLY A 28 -5.42 6.60 -0.29
N THR A 29 -4.58 6.16 -1.24
CA THR A 29 -4.92 6.25 -2.68
C THR A 29 -4.61 4.99 -3.49
N SER A 30 -4.01 3.95 -2.90
CA SER A 30 -3.74 2.71 -3.63
C SER A 30 -5.02 2.06 -4.15
N GLN A 31 -4.98 1.56 -5.38
CA GLN A 31 -6.08 0.79 -5.99
C GLN A 31 -6.46 -0.47 -5.20
N LEU A 32 -5.52 -0.99 -4.40
CA LEU A 32 -5.74 -2.15 -3.53
C LEU A 32 -6.30 -1.76 -2.16
N SER A 33 -6.19 -0.48 -1.77
CA SER A 33 -6.80 0.06 -0.54
C SER A 33 -8.25 0.47 -0.83
N GLN A 34 -9.16 -0.51 -0.81
CA GLN A 34 -10.56 -0.29 -1.15
C GLN A 34 -11.41 0.01 0.08
N PHE A 35 -12.44 0.84 -0.10
CA PHE A 35 -13.45 1.04 0.93
C PHE A 35 -14.23 -0.26 1.14
N LEU A 36 -14.28 -0.75 2.38
CA LEU A 36 -14.87 -2.04 2.70
C LEU A 36 -16.39 -1.99 2.54
N ASP A 37 -16.95 -2.99 1.87
CA ASP A 37 -18.40 -3.18 1.78
C ASP A 37 -18.89 -3.90 3.05
N GLN A 38 -19.81 -3.26 3.77
CA GLN A 38 -20.34 -3.72 5.05
C GLN A 38 -21.87 -3.77 5.06
N ASN A 39 -22.52 -3.89 3.91
CA ASN A 39 -23.98 -3.97 3.84
C ASN A 39 -24.55 -5.17 4.62
N ASN A 40 -23.79 -6.26 4.71
CA ASN A 40 -24.11 -7.43 5.53
C ASN A 40 -22.85 -8.24 5.85
N SER A 41 -22.98 -9.21 6.77
CA SER A 41 -21.86 -10.08 7.21
C SER A 41 -21.24 -10.89 6.06
N LEU A 42 -22.05 -11.31 5.08
CA LEU A 42 -21.57 -12.07 3.93
C LEU A 42 -20.76 -11.19 2.96
N SER A 43 -21.20 -9.96 2.71
CA SER A 43 -20.48 -9.03 1.84
C SER A 43 -19.12 -8.67 2.43
N GLY A 44 -19.08 -8.35 3.73
CA GLY A 44 -17.83 -8.08 4.42
C GLY A 44 -16.86 -9.27 4.41
N LEU A 45 -17.36 -10.50 4.57
CA LEU A 45 -16.54 -11.71 4.48
C LEU A 45 -16.01 -11.96 3.07
N THR A 46 -16.87 -11.78 2.06
CA THR A 46 -16.53 -11.98 0.65
C THR A 46 -15.50 -10.96 0.19
N HIS A 47 -15.65 -9.69 0.57
CA HIS A 47 -14.71 -8.63 0.21
C HIS A 47 -13.32 -8.90 0.81
N LYS A 48 -13.24 -9.24 2.11
CA LYS A 48 -11.96 -9.56 2.76
C LYS A 48 -11.25 -10.81 2.19
N ARG A 49 -12.00 -11.73 1.57
CA ARG A 49 -11.47 -12.94 0.93
C ARG A 49 -11.24 -12.78 -0.58
N ARG A 50 -11.54 -11.62 -1.16
CA ARG A 50 -11.40 -11.36 -2.60
C ARG A 50 -9.93 -11.19 -2.97
N LEU A 51 -9.49 -11.89 -4.02
CA LEU A 51 -8.20 -11.68 -4.67
C LEU A 51 -8.39 -10.83 -5.94
N SER A 52 -7.46 -9.91 -6.21
CA SER A 52 -7.47 -9.04 -7.39
C SER A 52 -6.20 -9.24 -8.20
N ALA A 53 -6.34 -9.57 -9.48
CA ALA A 53 -5.24 -9.53 -10.45
C ALA A 53 -4.99 -8.12 -11.01
N LEU A 54 -5.83 -7.14 -10.63
CA LEU A 54 -5.75 -5.75 -11.07
C LEU A 54 -4.99 -4.92 -10.03
N GLY A 55 -4.17 -3.99 -10.50
CA GLY A 55 -3.39 -3.07 -9.67
C GLY A 55 -2.06 -2.68 -10.32
N PRO A 56 -1.24 -1.85 -9.65
CA PRO A 56 0.13 -1.57 -10.08
C PRO A 56 0.93 -2.88 -10.22
N GLY A 57 1.52 -3.13 -11.39
CA GLY A 57 2.23 -4.38 -11.68
C GLY A 57 1.34 -5.59 -12.00
N GLY A 58 0.01 -5.44 -11.97
CA GLY A 58 -0.97 -6.46 -12.35
C GLY A 58 -1.52 -6.27 -13.76
N LEU A 59 -2.62 -6.97 -14.05
CA LEU A 59 -3.36 -6.82 -15.29
C LEU A 59 -4.11 -5.48 -15.33
N SER A 60 -4.21 -4.91 -16.53
CA SER A 60 -5.13 -3.80 -16.79
C SER A 60 -6.42 -4.34 -17.38
N ARG A 61 -7.57 -3.72 -17.06
CA ARG A 61 -8.88 -4.16 -17.58
C ARG A 61 -8.95 -4.16 -19.11
N GLU A 62 -8.22 -3.25 -19.74
CA GLU A 62 -8.15 -3.08 -21.19
C GLU A 62 -7.26 -4.13 -21.88
N ARG A 63 -6.20 -4.61 -21.21
CA ARG A 63 -5.26 -5.60 -21.78
C ARG A 63 -5.49 -7.04 -21.29
N ALA A 64 -6.44 -7.27 -20.39
CA ALA A 64 -6.77 -8.61 -19.92
C ALA A 64 -7.48 -9.42 -21.04
N GLY A 65 -6.73 -10.33 -21.67
CA GLY A 65 -7.22 -11.24 -22.70
C GLY A 65 -8.18 -12.32 -22.18
N LEU A 66 -8.73 -13.13 -23.09
CA LEU A 66 -9.70 -14.18 -22.74
C LEU A 66 -9.08 -15.30 -21.89
N GLU A 67 -7.80 -15.61 -22.09
CA GLU A 67 -7.08 -16.70 -21.43
C GLU A 67 -6.85 -16.50 -19.91
N VAL A 68 -7.00 -15.26 -19.42
CA VAL A 68 -6.80 -14.87 -18.01
C VAL A 68 -8.11 -14.48 -17.30
N ARG A 69 -9.27 -14.63 -17.95
CA ARG A 69 -10.59 -14.24 -17.44
C ARG A 69 -11.34 -15.37 -16.74
#